data_AF-A0A8S9FEU6-F1
#
_entry.id   AF-A0A8S9FEU6-F1
#
_cell.length_a   1.000
_cell.length_b   1.000
_cell.length_c   1.000
_cell.angle_alpha   90.00
_cell.angle_beta   90.00
_cell.angle_gamma   90.00
#
_symmetry.space_group_name_H-M   'P 1'
#
loop_
_entity.id
_entity.type
_entity.pdbx_description
1 polymer ?
#
loop_
_entity_poly.entity_id
_entity_poly.type
_entity_poly.pdbx_seq_one_letter_code
_entity_poly.pdbx_strand_id
1 'polypeptide(L)'
;MSSLFTPFSALPLRHTRATVSCYSSGHVSFIKEVAVIEPPKHLQHLLKVLQTRGETIISPGAKQGLIPLAIPLSKDSSGSVTALLRWPTAPPGLDMPVVEVWRSGVRLIARNVMSFISF
;
A
#
# COMPACT_ATOMS: atom_id res chain seq x y z
N MET A 1 33.33 2.67 -57.45
CA MET A 1 31.86 2.77 -57.57
C MET A 1 31.25 1.44 -57.15
N SER A 2 30.78 1.34 -55.91
CA SER A 2 29.88 0.30 -55.34
C SER A 2 29.89 0.48 -53.80
N SER A 3 28.96 1.25 -53.24
CA SER A 3 27.64 0.84 -52.68
C SER A 3 27.70 0.39 -51.22
N LEU A 4 27.41 1.37 -50.34
CA LEU A 4 26.57 1.35 -49.13
C LEU A 4 26.14 0.00 -48.53
N PHE A 5 26.47 -0.21 -47.25
CA PHE A 5 25.60 -0.88 -46.29
C PHE A 5 25.71 -0.20 -44.91
N THR A 6 24.62 0.46 -44.50
CA THR A 6 24.43 1.06 -43.18
C THR A 6 23.93 0.00 -42.19
N PRO A 7 24.44 -0.06 -40.95
CA PRO A 7 23.79 -0.84 -39.92
C PRO A 7 22.64 -0.04 -39.30
N PHE A 8 21.43 -0.58 -39.44
CA PHE A 8 20.29 -0.28 -38.56
C PHE A 8 20.71 -0.51 -37.10
N SER A 9 20.55 0.49 -36.25
CA SER A 9 20.45 0.25 -34.81
C SER A 9 19.28 1.05 -34.25
N ALA A 10 18.44 0.32 -33.54
CA ALA A 10 17.07 0.65 -33.23
C ALA A 10 16.94 1.82 -32.24
N LEU A 11 15.88 2.60 -32.43
CA LEU A 11 15.42 3.61 -31.49
C LEU A 11 15.07 2.95 -30.14
N PRO A 12 15.53 3.48 -28.98
CA PRO A 12 15.01 3.04 -27.71
C PRO A 12 13.60 3.63 -27.54
N LEU A 13 12.59 2.79 -27.75
CA LEU A 13 11.24 3.07 -27.27
C LEU A 13 11.30 3.16 -25.75
N ARG A 14 11.38 4.39 -25.24
CA ARG A 14 11.10 4.70 -23.83
C ARG A 14 9.62 4.40 -23.57
N HIS A 15 9.35 3.16 -23.21
CA HIS A 15 8.08 2.77 -22.64
C HIS A 15 8.05 3.26 -21.20
N THR A 16 7.77 4.54 -20.99
CA THR A 16 7.25 5.00 -19.70
C THR A 16 5.89 4.34 -19.51
N ARG A 17 5.90 3.15 -18.91
CA ARG A 17 4.69 2.50 -18.43
C ARG A 17 4.13 3.40 -17.33
N ALA A 18 3.20 4.26 -17.71
CA ALA A 18 2.29 4.90 -16.77
C ALA A 18 1.51 3.77 -16.10
N THR A 19 2.05 3.28 -14.99
CA THR A 19 1.35 2.32 -14.16
C THR A 19 0.29 3.16 -13.47
N VAL A 20 -0.92 3.17 -14.03
CA VAL A 20 -2.12 3.56 -13.29
C VAL A 20 -2.21 2.54 -12.17
N SER A 21 -1.53 2.83 -11.07
CA SER A 21 -1.56 1.99 -9.89
C SER A 21 -2.93 2.21 -9.28
N CYS A 22 -3.85 1.30 -9.59
CA CYS A 22 -5.06 1.11 -8.82
C CYS A 22 -4.64 0.59 -7.44
N TYR A 23 -4.01 1.44 -6.62
CA TYR A 23 -3.46 1.05 -5.33
C TYR A 23 -4.53 0.36 -4.49
N SER A 24 -5.79 0.78 -4.59
CA SER A 24 -6.91 0.11 -3.91
C SER A 24 -7.09 -1.35 -4.31
N SER A 25 -6.94 -1.70 -5.60
CA SER A 25 -7.03 -3.09 -6.07
C SER A 25 -5.86 -3.91 -5.52
N GLY A 26 -4.65 -3.36 -5.57
CA GLY A 26 -3.44 -4.05 -5.08
C GLY A 26 -3.49 -4.38 -3.59
N HIS A 27 -4.02 -3.47 -2.76
CA HIS A 27 -4.18 -3.70 -1.33
C HIS A 27 -5.22 -4.78 -1.02
N VAL A 28 -6.36 -4.78 -1.73
CA VAL A 28 -7.42 -5.79 -1.56
C VAL A 28 -6.89 -7.18 -1.91
N SER A 29 -6.25 -7.35 -3.07
CA SER A 29 -5.65 -8.63 -3.46
C SER A 29 -4.59 -9.09 -2.46
N PHE A 30 -3.70 -8.19 -2.01
CA PHE A 30 -2.66 -8.56 -1.05
C PHE A 30 -3.25 -9.05 0.28
N ILE A 31 -4.27 -8.37 0.80
CA ILE A 31 -4.91 -8.77 2.07
C ILE A 31 -5.57 -10.15 1.93
N LYS A 32 -6.25 -10.38 0.80
CA LYS A 32 -6.90 -11.66 0.53
C LYS A 32 -5.91 -12.80 0.32
N GLU A 33 -4.88 -12.58 -0.50
CA GLU A 33 -3.98 -13.63 -0.99
C GLU A 33 -2.77 -13.87 -0.07
N VAL A 34 -2.23 -12.81 0.55
CA VAL A 34 -1.01 -12.89 1.37
C VAL A 34 -1.34 -12.85 2.86
N ALA A 35 -2.26 -11.99 3.28
CA ALA A 35 -2.68 -11.94 4.68
C ALA A 35 -3.74 -13.01 5.02
N VAL A 36 -4.32 -13.68 4.01
CA VAL A 36 -5.28 -14.78 4.15
C VAL A 36 -6.44 -14.40 5.08
N ILE A 37 -6.95 -13.18 4.91
CA ILE A 37 -8.09 -12.64 5.65
C ILE A 37 -9.01 -11.88 4.70
N GLU A 38 -10.28 -11.70 5.11
CA GLU A 38 -11.22 -10.83 4.41
C GLU A 38 -10.75 -9.37 4.48
N PRO A 39 -10.62 -8.67 3.34
CA PRO A 39 -10.27 -7.24 3.32
C PRO A 39 -11.30 -6.39 4.08
N PRO A 40 -10.87 -5.40 4.90
CA PRO A 40 -11.79 -4.55 5.61
C PRO A 40 -12.75 -3.79 4.69
N LYS A 41 -14.01 -3.66 5.12
CA LYS A 41 -15.00 -2.81 4.44
C LYS A 41 -14.47 -1.37 4.36
N HIS A 42 -14.75 -0.70 3.24
CA HIS A 42 -14.35 0.69 2.98
C HIS A 42 -12.84 0.97 2.93
N LEU A 43 -11.99 -0.05 2.74
CA LEU A 43 -10.54 0.14 2.58
C LEU A 43 -10.18 1.16 1.48
N GLN A 44 -10.89 1.14 0.35
CA GLN A 44 -10.67 2.13 -0.71
C GLN A 44 -10.97 3.56 -0.25
N HIS A 45 -11.95 3.75 0.63
CA HIS A 45 -12.28 5.07 1.17
C HIS A 45 -11.19 5.54 2.13
N LEU A 46 -10.71 4.65 3.00
CA LEU A 46 -9.54 4.93 3.86
C LEU A 46 -8.33 5.39 3.04
N LEU A 47 -7.97 4.68 1.97
CA LEU A 47 -6.86 5.06 1.11
C LEU A 47 -7.06 6.46 0.49
N LYS A 48 -8.28 6.81 0.09
CA LYS A 48 -8.59 8.17 -0.39
C LYS A 48 -8.42 9.21 0.72
N VAL A 49 -8.90 8.94 1.94
CA VAL A 49 -8.73 9.85 3.09
C VAL A 49 -7.26 10.09 3.40
N LEU A 50 -6.41 9.05 3.33
CA LEU A 50 -4.97 9.19 3.55
C LEU A 50 -4.33 10.05 2.45
N GLN A 51 -4.72 9.85 1.19
CA GLN A 51 -4.26 10.70 0.08
C GLN A 51 -4.69 12.17 0.24
N THR A 52 -5.93 12.44 0.64
CA THR A 52 -6.41 13.82 0.83
C THR A 52 -5.76 14.50 2.02
N ARG A 53 -5.25 13.74 2.99
CA ARG A 53 -4.41 14.22 4.10
C ARG A 53 -2.96 14.50 3.68
N GLY A 54 -2.59 14.25 2.42
CA GLY A 54 -1.24 14.48 1.90
C GLY A 54 -0.28 13.31 2.13
N GLU A 55 -0.77 12.15 2.59
CA GLU A 55 0.07 10.96 2.74
C GLU A 55 0.26 10.26 1.38
N THR A 56 1.44 9.68 1.18
CA THR A 56 1.74 8.93 -0.04
C THR A 56 1.32 7.47 0.13
N ILE A 57 0.45 6.96 -0.74
CA ILE A 57 0.09 5.54 -0.74
C ILE A 57 1.29 4.70 -1.17
N ILE A 58 1.60 3.68 -0.37
CA ILE A 58 2.73 2.77 -0.61
C ILE A 58 2.24 1.36 -0.90
N SER A 59 3.11 0.50 -1.41
CA SER A 59 2.74 -0.90 -1.70
C SER A 59 2.49 -1.69 -0.41
N PRO A 60 1.47 -2.56 -0.34
CA PRO A 60 1.26 -3.44 0.82
C PRO A 60 2.42 -4.44 1.02
N GLY A 61 3.29 -4.62 0.02
CA GLY A 61 4.52 -5.41 0.12
C GLY A 61 5.73 -4.63 0.66
N ALA A 62 5.63 -3.32 0.87
CA ALA A 62 6.73 -2.48 1.34
C ALA A 62 7.01 -2.65 2.84
N LYS A 63 7.43 -3.85 3.25
CA LYS A 63 7.59 -4.25 4.66
C LYS A 63 8.94 -3.89 5.29
N GLN A 64 9.82 -3.22 4.55
CA GLN A 64 11.18 -2.93 5.04
C GLN A 64 11.12 -2.06 6.30
N GLY A 65 11.64 -2.56 7.42
CA GLY A 65 11.64 -1.85 8.70
C GLY A 65 10.28 -1.77 9.41
N LEU A 66 9.29 -2.55 8.97
CA LEU A 66 7.98 -2.66 9.62
C LEU A 66 7.87 -3.95 10.42
N ILE A 67 7.00 -3.94 11.44
CA ILE A 67 6.65 -5.17 12.15
C ILE A 67 5.99 -6.18 11.19
N PRO A 68 6.23 -7.50 11.34
CA PRO A 68 5.76 -8.50 10.36
C PRO A 68 4.24 -8.52 10.11
N LEU A 69 3.46 -8.10 11.10
CA LEU A 69 2.00 -8.07 11.07
C LEU A 69 1.41 -6.80 10.45
N ALA A 70 2.23 -5.78 10.19
CA ALA A 70 1.76 -4.57 9.54
C ALA A 70 1.63 -4.77 8.03
N ILE A 71 0.49 -4.36 7.50
CA ILE A 71 0.21 -4.23 6.08
C ILE A 71 0.22 -2.72 5.78
N PRO A 72 1.31 -2.17 5.22
CA PRO A 72 1.43 -0.74 4.97
C PRO A 72 0.33 -0.24 4.02
N LEU A 73 -0.16 0.98 4.27
CA LEU A 73 -1.13 1.69 3.44
C LEU A 73 -0.50 2.95 2.85
N SER A 74 0.04 3.79 3.72
CA SER A 74 0.58 5.10 3.35
C SER A 74 1.76 5.48 4.23
N LYS A 75 2.48 6.50 3.77
CA LYS A 75 3.60 7.10 4.48
C LYS A 75 3.42 8.61 4.50
N ASP A 76 3.63 9.21 5.66
CA ASP A 76 3.60 10.65 5.83
C ASP A 76 4.96 11.30 5.48
N SER A 77 5.06 12.62 5.63
CA SER A 77 6.30 13.37 5.40
C SER A 77 7.39 13.13 6.46
N SER A 78 7.01 12.73 7.68
CA SER A 78 7.95 12.39 8.76
C SER A 78 8.59 11.01 8.56
N GLY A 79 7.97 10.19 7.72
CA GLY A 79 8.36 8.83 7.43
C GLY A 79 7.66 7.77 8.28
N SER A 80 6.71 8.19 9.13
CA SER A 80 5.76 7.29 9.78
C SER A 80 4.86 6.62 8.75
N VAL A 81 4.52 5.37 9.02
CA VAL A 81 3.71 4.54 8.13
C VAL A 81 2.36 4.27 8.78
N THR A 82 1.28 4.66 8.09
CA THR A 82 -0.06 4.19 8.42
C THR A 82 -0.25 2.81 7.83
N ALA A 83 -0.67 1.84 8.65
CA ALA A 83 -0.78 0.44 8.28
C ALA A 83 -2.05 -0.20 8.88
N LEU A 84 -2.50 -1.29 8.27
CA LEU A 84 -3.42 -2.23 8.91
C LEU A 84 -2.62 -3.25 9.71
N LEU A 85 -3.03 -3.53 10.94
CA LEU A 85 -2.36 -4.53 11.77
C LEU A 85 -3.10 -5.86 11.72
N ARG A 86 -2.59 -6.83 10.95
CA ARG A 86 -3.15 -8.17 10.87
C ARG A 86 -3.02 -8.88 12.22
N TRP A 87 -4.13 -9.34 12.79
CA TRP A 87 -4.11 -10.24 13.95
C TRP A 87 -4.19 -11.70 13.48
N PRO A 88 -3.14 -12.53 13.66
CA PRO A 88 -3.17 -13.92 13.23
C PRO A 88 -4.20 -14.77 13.96
N THR A 89 -4.49 -14.42 15.22
CA THR A 89 -5.38 -15.14 16.14
C THR A 89 -6.54 -14.27 16.62
N ALA A 90 -7.07 -13.40 15.76
CA ALA A 90 -8.20 -12.53 16.10
C ALA A 90 -9.38 -13.38 16.60
N PRO A 91 -9.96 -13.07 17.78
CA PRO A 91 -11.24 -13.64 18.15
C PRO A 91 -12.33 -13.15 17.19
N PRO A 92 -13.43 -13.91 17.01
CA PRO A 92 -14.56 -13.47 16.20
C PRO A 92 -15.08 -12.11 16.64
N GLY A 93 -15.30 -11.21 15.68
CA GLY A 93 -15.81 -9.85 15.93
C GLY A 93 -14.73 -8.79 16.20
N LEU A 94 -13.44 -9.14 16.19
CA LEU A 94 -12.36 -8.16 16.23
C LEU A 94 -11.90 -7.81 14.81
N ASP A 95 -12.22 -6.59 14.37
CA ASP A 95 -11.77 -6.05 13.09
C ASP A 95 -10.26 -5.72 13.10
N MET A 96 -9.68 -5.63 11.90
CA MET A 96 -8.28 -5.24 11.72
C MET A 96 -8.07 -3.74 12.02
N PRO A 97 -7.26 -3.37 13.03
CA PRO A 97 -7.08 -1.98 13.41
C PRO A 97 -6.14 -1.23 12.48
N VAL A 98 -6.29 0.10 12.47
CA VAL A 98 -5.39 1.04 11.78
C VAL A 98 -4.37 1.53 12.79
N VAL A 99 -3.09 1.37 12.46
CA VAL A 99 -1.96 1.71 13.31
C VAL A 99 -1.00 2.63 12.59
N GLU A 100 -0.27 3.42 13.36
CA GLU A 100 0.92 4.12 12.93
C GLU A 100 2.15 3.32 13.34
N VAL A 101 3.12 3.19 12.45
CA VAL A 101 4.39 2.50 12.71
C VAL A 101 5.54 3.45 12.40
N TRP A 102 6.46 3.58 13.34
CA TRP A 102 7.72 4.31 13.16
C TRP A 102 8.88 3.46 13.69
N ARG A 103 10.11 3.99 13.60
CA ARG A 103 11.36 3.25 13.91
C ARG A 103 11.35 2.48 15.22
N SER A 104 10.69 2.99 16.25
CA SER A 104 10.79 2.49 17.62
C SER A 104 9.43 2.21 18.26
N GLY A 105 8.35 2.21 17.49
CA GLY A 105 7.04 2.00 18.08
C GLY A 105 5.90 1.82 17.11
N VAL A 106 4.77 1.46 17.70
CA VAL A 106 3.49 1.30 17.05
C VAL A 106 2.45 2.00 17.91
N ARG A 107 1.56 2.78 17.28
CA ARG A 107 0.45 3.46 17.95
C ARG A 107 -0.85 3.04 17.29
N LEU A 108 -1.84 2.71 18.11
CA LEU A 108 -3.20 2.51 17.64
C LEU A 108 -3.81 3.86 17.25
N ILE A 109 -4.23 3.99 16.00
CA ILE A 109 -4.96 5.18 15.53
C ILE A 109 -6.47 4.92 15.58
N ALA A 110 -6.91 3.76 15.10
CA ALA A 110 -8.32 3.38 15.10
C ALA A 110 -8.51 1.88 15.30
N ARG A 111 -9.59 1.51 16.01
CA ARG A 111 -9.94 0.10 16.26
C ARG A 111 -10.29 -0.66 14.98
N ASN A 112 -10.80 0.04 13.97
CA ASN A 112 -11.08 -0.51 12.65
C ASN A 112 -11.10 0.60 11.59
N VAL A 113 -11.21 0.20 10.32
CA VAL A 113 -11.27 1.13 9.18
C VAL A 113 -12.45 2.09 9.28
N MET A 114 -13.60 1.62 9.75
CA MET A 114 -14.80 2.46 9.87
C MET A 114 -14.61 3.60 10.88
N SER A 115 -14.04 3.28 12.05
CA SER A 115 -13.78 4.26 13.10
C SER A 115 -12.77 5.32 12.67
N PHE A 116 -11.85 5.00 11.76
CA PHE A 116 -10.89 5.97 11.23
C PHE A 116 -11.55 7.02 10.34
N ILE A 117 -12.52 6.61 9.52
CA ILE A 117 -13.17 7.48 8.52
C ILE A 117 -14.40 8.22 9.06
N SER A 118 -14.84 7.94 10.29
CA SER A 118 -16.08 8.47 10.87
C SER A 118 -15.94 9.85 11.54
N PHE A 119 -15.10 10.74 11.01
CA PHE A 119 -14.91 12.10 11.54
C PHE A 119 -15.96 13.08 11.01
#